data_AF-A0A957ZVW8-F1
#
_entry.id   AF-A0A957ZVW8-F1
#
_cell.length_a   1.000
_cell.length_b   1.000
_cell.length_c   1.000
_cell.angle_alpha   90.00
_cell.angle_beta   90.00
_cell.angle_gamma   90.00
#
_symmetry.space_group_name_H-M   'P 1'
#
loop_
_entity.id
_entity.type
_entity.pdbx_description
1 polymer ?
#
loop_
_entity_poly.entity_id
_entity_poly.type
_entity_poly.pdbx_seq_one_letter_code
_entity_poly.pdbx_strand_id
1 'polypeptide(L)'
;RQQIAALEDLRGYTSDPQTLAEIQRRVGLLREELAQQPYEFDRRFIFRILAMGHSQFAEFIGARGPNTHVNAACASTAQAVALAEDWIRDGRCRRVIVVSADDVTSESLMGWVGAGFLATGAAATDDKVDEAALPFDRRRHGTLLGMGACALVVESEDAVRERGMRGIVELLSAETANSAFHGTRLDVTHISDVMERLVTAAERRFGLNRYSMAAQTVFVSHETYTPARGGSAAAEVTALRNTFGDAAGDIVMANTKGFTGHPMGAGVEDVIAVKILEYGIVPPVPNLKEPDPDLGSLNLSRGGRYPVQYALHLAAGFGSQIAMTLIRRIPGGMDRVDNKPVYQRWLDDVSGLDNAELDVVQHTLRVKANGAPGRTPLPSRWQYGTGPTVRAAAPGVGTADTRPARMVMPPAVTSQPAPAPVLTPAPQPTPTSAPVNTAPVAPAPEPVKPAPFVPPMPGVEDDVAAKGSPSHPTTPPPQVPTTPPPPTDAITPRVLGVVAEKTGYPQDMLDPELDMEADLGIDTVKQAETFAAIREAFDIPAQEGLSLRDYPTLGHVVDFVKTMRPELAGGEGRVAGGEVATAPAEVTPPPQDPTTPPPATADGIVTQVLAVVAEKTGYPQEM
;
A
#
# COMPACT_ATOMS: atom_id res chain seq x y z
N ARG A 1 6.16 -4.51 40.02
CA ARG A 1 7.37 -3.85 40.59
C ARG A 1 7.07 -2.43 41.08
N GLN A 2 6.51 -1.54 40.25
CA GLN A 2 6.13 -0.17 40.68
C GLN A 2 5.16 -0.14 41.87
N GLN A 3 4.15 -1.01 41.89
CA GLN A 3 3.23 -1.12 43.04
C GLN A 3 3.93 -1.51 44.36
N ILE A 4 4.96 -2.36 44.31
CA ILE A 4 5.76 -2.70 45.50
C ILE A 4 6.50 -1.45 45.98
N ALA A 5 7.13 -0.70 45.08
CA ALA A 5 7.84 0.53 45.44
C ALA A 5 6.88 1.57 46.07
N ALA A 6 5.69 1.77 45.49
CA ALA A 6 4.67 2.67 46.04
C ALA A 6 4.17 2.22 47.42
N LEU A 7 3.98 0.91 47.64
CA LEU A 7 3.57 0.36 48.94
C LEU A 7 4.67 0.48 50.01
N GLU A 8 5.94 0.26 49.62
CA GLU A 8 7.09 0.44 50.52
C GLU A 8 7.31 1.91 50.88
N ASP A 9 7.06 2.83 49.95
CA ASP A 9 7.05 4.28 50.20
C ASP A 9 5.92 4.67 51.16
N LEU A 10 4.70 4.21 50.91
CA LEU A 10 3.52 4.45 51.73
C LEU A 10 3.68 3.92 53.17
N ARG A 11 4.48 2.86 53.36
CA ARG A 11 4.88 2.36 54.68
C ARG A 11 5.61 3.42 55.52
N GLY A 12 6.32 4.35 54.89
CA GLY A 12 7.01 5.45 55.57
C GLY A 12 6.07 6.55 56.11
N TYR A 13 4.82 6.60 55.63
CA TYR A 13 3.85 7.65 55.94
C TYR A 13 2.75 7.23 56.93
N THR A 14 2.77 5.98 57.42
CA THR A 14 1.76 5.46 58.36
C THR A 14 2.41 4.72 59.52
N SER A 15 1.86 4.93 60.72
CA SER A 15 2.22 4.20 61.94
C SER A 15 1.10 3.30 62.44
N ASP A 16 -0.02 3.23 61.72
CA ASP A 16 -1.16 2.39 62.07
C ASP A 16 -0.83 0.90 61.85
N PRO A 17 -0.87 0.05 62.89
CA PRO A 17 -0.47 -1.35 62.79
C PRO A 17 -1.30 -2.18 61.79
N GLN A 18 -2.59 -1.87 61.60
CA GLN A 18 -3.44 -2.59 60.67
C GLN A 18 -3.07 -2.26 59.22
N THR A 19 -2.86 -0.98 58.92
CA THR A 19 -2.41 -0.50 57.61
C THR A 19 -1.02 -1.05 57.27
N LEU A 20 -0.08 -1.06 58.24
CA LEU A 20 1.25 -1.63 58.05
C LEU A 20 1.21 -3.14 57.74
N ALA A 21 0.35 -3.89 58.44
CA ALA A 21 0.16 -5.32 58.18
C ALA A 21 -0.43 -5.58 56.78
N GLU A 22 -1.39 -4.77 56.33
CA GLU A 22 -1.98 -4.90 54.99
C GLU A 22 -0.99 -4.53 53.87
N ILE A 23 -0.19 -3.47 54.05
CA ILE A 23 0.90 -3.11 53.13
C ILE A 23 1.87 -4.28 53.01
N GLN A 24 2.32 -4.85 54.14
CA GLN A 24 3.24 -5.97 54.14
C GLN A 24 2.65 -7.22 53.46
N ARG A 25 1.38 -7.51 53.71
CA ARG A 25 0.66 -8.62 53.07
C ARG A 25 0.62 -8.42 51.54
N ARG A 26 0.26 -7.23 51.06
CA ARG A 26 0.20 -6.92 49.61
C ARG A 26 1.58 -6.96 48.96
N VAL A 27 2.61 -6.42 49.61
CA VAL A 27 4.00 -6.51 49.11
C VAL A 27 4.43 -7.98 49.01
N GLY A 28 4.09 -8.81 50.00
CA GLY A 28 4.35 -10.25 49.96
C GLY A 28 3.71 -10.94 48.76
N LEU A 29 2.41 -10.71 48.54
CA LEU A 29 1.68 -11.26 47.39
C LEU A 29 2.29 -10.81 46.05
N LEU A 30 2.58 -9.52 45.90
CA LEU A 30 3.17 -9.00 44.66
C LEU A 30 4.58 -9.55 44.41
N ARG A 31 5.36 -9.81 45.46
CA ARG A 31 6.69 -10.44 45.34
C ARG A 31 6.57 -11.91 44.94
N GLU A 32 5.61 -12.63 45.50
CA GLU A 32 5.32 -14.02 45.13
C GLU A 32 4.84 -14.12 43.69
N GLU A 33 3.93 -13.22 43.27
CA GLU A 33 3.45 -13.12 41.89
C GLU A 33 4.61 -12.82 40.91
N LEU A 34 5.50 -11.88 41.25
CA LEU A 34 6.71 -11.60 40.46
C LEU A 34 7.70 -12.77 40.42
N ALA A 35 7.73 -13.62 41.45
CA ALA A 35 8.58 -14.81 41.49
C ALA A 35 7.96 -15.95 40.67
N GLN A 36 6.63 -16.08 40.65
CA GLN A 36 5.90 -17.06 39.83
C GLN A 36 5.86 -16.67 38.35
N GLN A 37 5.76 -15.37 38.06
CA GLN A 37 5.71 -14.81 36.72
C GLN A 37 6.78 -13.72 36.57
N PRO A 38 8.07 -14.10 36.56
CA PRO A 38 9.12 -13.13 36.32
C PRO A 38 8.93 -12.53 34.93
N TYR A 39 8.76 -11.21 34.85
CA TYR A 39 8.81 -10.52 33.57
C TYR A 39 10.21 -10.69 32.98
N GLU A 40 10.30 -11.50 31.94
CA GLU A 40 11.47 -11.66 31.09
C GLU A 40 11.10 -11.12 29.71
N PHE A 41 11.81 -10.10 29.26
CA PHE A 41 11.63 -9.62 27.90
C PHE A 41 12.19 -10.68 26.96
N ASP A 42 11.32 -11.30 26.16
CA ASP A 42 11.75 -12.33 25.21
C ASP A 42 12.77 -11.69 24.26
N ARG A 43 14.03 -12.15 24.33
CA ARG A 43 15.11 -11.70 23.44
C ARG A 43 14.77 -11.87 21.95
N ARG A 44 13.82 -12.75 21.63
CA ARG A 44 13.30 -12.96 20.28
C ARG A 44 12.26 -11.91 19.86
N PHE A 45 11.86 -11.00 20.73
CA PHE A 45 10.86 -9.97 20.43
C PHE A 45 11.23 -9.21 19.15
N ILE A 46 12.50 -8.80 19.01
CA ILE A 46 12.96 -8.11 17.80
C ILE A 46 12.77 -8.97 16.55
N PHE A 47 13.07 -10.27 16.63
CA PHE A 47 12.84 -11.23 15.54
C PHE A 47 11.36 -11.57 15.32
N ARG A 48 10.46 -11.19 16.23
CA ARG A 48 9.01 -11.38 16.07
C ARG A 48 8.33 -10.16 15.45
N ILE A 49 8.88 -8.97 15.62
CA ILE A 49 8.29 -7.72 15.09
C ILE A 49 8.91 -7.28 13.75
N LEU A 50 10.10 -7.75 13.41
CA LEU A 50 10.70 -7.49 12.11
C LEU A 50 9.95 -8.26 11.02
N ALA A 51 9.60 -7.57 9.94
CA ALA A 51 9.07 -8.18 8.73
C ALA A 51 10.16 -8.99 8.01
N MET A 52 10.37 -10.25 8.39
CA MET A 52 11.47 -11.10 7.89
C MET A 52 11.05 -12.18 6.90
N GLY A 53 9.77 -12.23 6.50
CA GLY A 53 9.27 -13.26 5.58
C GLY A 53 10.07 -13.34 4.27
N HIS A 54 10.45 -12.18 3.72
CA HIS A 54 11.28 -12.10 2.51
C HIS A 54 12.71 -12.64 2.72
N SER A 55 13.31 -12.43 3.90
CA SER A 55 14.65 -12.94 4.26
C SER A 55 14.64 -14.44 4.52
N GLN A 56 13.65 -14.93 5.27
CA GLN A 56 13.48 -16.36 5.55
C GLN A 56 13.18 -17.15 4.27
N PHE A 57 12.35 -16.61 3.38
CA PHE A 57 12.10 -17.22 2.08
C PHE A 57 13.36 -17.26 1.22
N ALA A 58 14.14 -16.17 1.19
CA ALA A 58 15.41 -16.12 0.47
C ALA A 58 16.43 -17.16 0.99
N GLU A 59 16.53 -17.32 2.32
CA GLU A 59 17.34 -18.37 2.96
C GLU A 59 16.87 -19.76 2.51
N PHE A 60 15.56 -20.01 2.54
CA PHE A 60 14.96 -21.29 2.17
C PHE A 60 15.25 -21.70 0.72
N ILE A 61 15.20 -20.75 -0.23
CA ILE A 61 15.45 -21.03 -1.66
C ILE A 61 16.91 -20.78 -2.09
N GLY A 62 17.78 -20.29 -1.19
CA GLY A 62 19.16 -19.94 -1.49
C GLY A 62 19.32 -18.71 -2.41
N ALA A 63 18.35 -17.81 -2.46
CA ALA A 63 18.42 -16.60 -3.28
C ALA A 63 19.30 -15.53 -2.63
N ARG A 64 20.30 -15.04 -3.39
CA ARG A 64 21.29 -14.05 -2.92
C ARG A 64 21.24 -12.70 -3.65
N GLY A 65 20.17 -12.47 -4.42
CA GLY A 65 19.95 -11.20 -5.12
C GLY A 65 19.43 -10.09 -4.19
N PRO A 66 19.06 -8.93 -4.75
CA PRO A 66 18.35 -7.89 -4.00
C PRO A 66 17.11 -8.47 -3.29
N ASN A 67 16.92 -8.07 -2.03
CA ASN A 67 15.84 -8.58 -1.18
C ASN A 67 15.32 -7.44 -0.31
N THR A 68 13.99 -7.25 -0.25
CA THR A 68 13.36 -6.20 0.57
C THR A 68 11.91 -6.54 0.88
N HIS A 69 11.39 -5.86 1.90
CA HIS A 69 9.96 -5.70 2.14
C HIS A 69 9.49 -4.35 1.56
N VAL A 70 8.27 -4.28 1.04
CA VAL A 70 7.62 -3.05 0.57
C VAL A 70 6.30 -2.89 1.30
N ASN A 71 6.00 -1.69 1.77
CA ASN A 71 4.69 -1.32 2.29
C ASN A 71 4.23 -0.03 1.62
N ALA A 72 3.18 -0.15 0.82
CA ALA A 72 2.51 0.94 0.12
C ALA A 72 1.00 0.94 0.43
N ALA A 73 0.64 0.47 1.62
CA ALA A 73 -0.73 0.11 1.96
C ALA A 73 -1.34 -0.79 0.86
N CYS A 74 -2.52 -0.46 0.36
CA CYS A 74 -3.27 -1.24 -0.63
C CYS A 74 -2.59 -1.31 -2.02
N ALA A 75 -1.56 -0.49 -2.29
CA ALA A 75 -0.81 -0.47 -3.55
C ALA A 75 0.45 -1.36 -3.54
N SER A 76 0.67 -2.14 -2.47
CA SER A 76 1.96 -2.82 -2.22
C SER A 76 2.37 -3.82 -3.31
N THR A 77 1.45 -4.62 -3.84
CA THR A 77 1.78 -5.59 -4.91
C THR A 77 2.21 -4.90 -6.20
N ALA A 78 1.46 -3.91 -6.67
CA ALA A 78 1.80 -3.16 -7.87
C ALA A 78 3.13 -2.40 -7.71
N GLN A 79 3.41 -1.84 -6.53
CA GLN A 79 4.71 -1.23 -6.24
C GLN A 79 5.85 -2.26 -6.24
N ALA A 80 5.62 -3.46 -5.72
CA ALA A 80 6.61 -4.54 -5.78
C ALA A 80 6.90 -4.99 -7.23
N VAL A 81 5.89 -4.98 -8.11
CA VAL A 81 6.07 -5.23 -9.55
C VAL A 81 6.89 -4.12 -10.21
N ALA A 82 6.66 -2.85 -9.87
CA ALA A 82 7.48 -1.74 -10.36
C ALA A 82 8.94 -1.86 -9.91
N LEU A 83 9.17 -2.17 -8.64
CA LEU A 83 10.51 -2.40 -8.10
C LEU A 83 11.21 -3.57 -8.81
N ALA A 84 10.46 -4.63 -9.13
CA ALA A 84 10.97 -5.76 -9.89
C ALA A 84 11.38 -5.37 -11.32
N GLU A 85 10.59 -4.51 -11.99
CA GLU A 85 10.94 -3.93 -13.27
C GLU A 85 12.30 -3.20 -13.19
N ASP A 86 12.43 -2.28 -12.24
CA ASP A 86 13.63 -1.46 -12.07
C ASP A 86 14.88 -2.33 -11.80
N TRP A 87 14.78 -3.27 -10.86
CA TRP A 87 15.91 -4.14 -10.52
C TRP A 87 16.37 -5.00 -11.69
N ILE A 88 15.45 -5.48 -12.53
CA ILE A 88 15.80 -6.28 -13.71
C ILE A 88 16.41 -5.39 -14.79
N ARG A 89 15.85 -4.21 -15.02
CA ARG A 89 16.32 -3.28 -16.07
C ARG A 89 17.68 -2.68 -15.76
N ASP A 90 17.94 -2.37 -14.50
CA ASP A 90 19.24 -1.89 -14.02
C ASP A 90 20.29 -3.02 -13.91
N GLY A 91 19.92 -4.26 -14.25
CA GLY A 91 20.84 -5.39 -14.21
C GLY A 91 21.26 -5.80 -12.80
N ARG A 92 20.44 -5.50 -11.77
CA ARG A 92 20.69 -5.95 -10.39
C ARG A 92 20.36 -7.44 -10.22
N CYS A 93 19.43 -7.96 -11.03
CA CYS A 93 19.06 -9.37 -11.09
C CYS A 93 18.38 -9.68 -12.43
N ARG A 94 18.06 -10.96 -12.68
CA ARG A 94 17.26 -11.38 -13.86
C ARG A 94 15.86 -11.89 -13.53
N ARG A 95 15.58 -12.10 -12.25
CA ARG A 95 14.35 -12.70 -11.75
C ARG A 95 14.07 -12.12 -10.38
N VAL A 96 12.84 -11.69 -10.19
CA VAL A 96 12.32 -11.26 -8.90
C VAL A 96 11.08 -12.10 -8.60
N ILE A 97 11.03 -12.63 -7.38
CA ILE A 97 9.84 -13.31 -6.86
C ILE A 97 9.13 -12.28 -5.99
N VAL A 98 7.92 -11.91 -6.42
CA VAL A 98 7.03 -11.05 -5.65
C VAL A 98 6.06 -11.94 -4.91
N VAL A 99 6.00 -11.81 -3.58
CA VAL A 99 5.01 -12.45 -2.74
C VAL A 99 4.35 -11.35 -1.92
N SER A 100 3.03 -11.25 -2.01
CA SER A 100 2.24 -10.31 -1.22
C SER A 100 1.20 -11.11 -0.45
N ALA A 101 1.07 -10.82 0.84
CA ALA A 101 0.08 -11.45 1.69
C ALA A 101 -0.35 -10.48 2.78
N ASP A 102 -1.63 -10.49 3.11
CA ASP A 102 -2.19 -9.71 4.20
C ASP A 102 -3.33 -10.50 4.86
N ASP A 103 -3.40 -10.43 6.19
CA ASP A 103 -4.38 -11.17 7.02
C ASP A 103 -4.93 -10.28 8.13
N VAL A 104 -5.54 -9.17 7.72
CA VAL A 104 -6.15 -8.21 8.65
C VAL A 104 -7.42 -8.74 9.32
N THR A 105 -8.01 -9.81 8.78
CA THR A 105 -9.21 -10.45 9.32
C THR A 105 -8.91 -11.56 10.33
N SER A 106 -7.64 -11.81 10.65
CA SER A 106 -7.27 -12.77 11.70
C SER A 106 -7.86 -12.41 13.06
N GLU A 107 -8.05 -13.40 13.93
CA GLU A 107 -8.58 -13.20 15.29
C GLU A 107 -7.81 -12.17 16.10
N SER A 108 -6.50 -12.03 15.82
CA SER A 108 -5.63 -11.09 16.53
C SER A 108 -5.68 -9.67 15.97
N LEU A 109 -5.91 -9.50 14.66
CA LEU A 109 -5.85 -8.19 14.00
C LEU A 109 -7.22 -7.57 13.76
N MET A 110 -8.28 -8.38 13.61
CA MET A 110 -9.62 -7.87 13.27
C MET A 110 -10.15 -6.86 14.29
N GLY A 111 -9.88 -7.08 15.58
CA GLY A 111 -10.29 -6.15 16.63
C GLY A 111 -9.62 -4.77 16.52
N TRP A 112 -8.39 -4.70 15.99
CA TRP A 112 -7.65 -3.46 15.82
C TRP A 112 -7.91 -2.83 14.47
N VAL A 113 -7.70 -3.59 13.40
CA VAL A 113 -7.85 -3.11 12.02
C VAL A 113 -9.31 -2.87 11.70
N GLY A 114 -10.19 -3.81 12.04
CA GLY A 114 -11.64 -3.67 11.82
C GLY A 114 -12.21 -2.46 12.57
N ALA A 115 -11.86 -2.27 13.84
CA ALA A 115 -12.28 -1.08 14.59
C ALA A 115 -11.72 0.22 13.97
N GLY A 116 -10.48 0.21 13.47
CA GLY A 116 -9.90 1.34 12.75
C GLY A 116 -10.68 1.71 11.49
N PHE A 117 -11.01 0.73 10.64
CA PHE A 117 -11.80 0.98 9.42
C PHE A 117 -13.24 1.40 9.72
N LEU A 118 -13.84 0.90 10.81
CA LEU A 118 -15.14 1.38 11.28
C LEU A 118 -15.06 2.82 11.76
N ALA A 119 -14.03 3.17 12.54
CA ALA A 119 -13.84 4.51 13.07
C ALA A 119 -13.59 5.56 11.98
N THR A 120 -12.97 5.18 10.86
CA THR A 120 -12.76 6.07 9.71
C THR A 120 -13.94 6.14 8.75
N GLY A 121 -15.03 5.38 9.00
CA GLY A 121 -16.15 5.27 8.07
C GLY A 121 -15.83 4.54 6.76
N ALA A 122 -14.69 3.86 6.69
CA ALA A 122 -14.23 3.19 5.47
C ALA A 122 -14.80 1.77 5.31
N ALA A 123 -15.30 1.13 6.36
CA ALA A 123 -15.88 -0.21 6.30
C ALA A 123 -17.39 -0.20 5.99
N ALA A 124 -17.83 -1.15 5.15
CA ALA A 124 -19.25 -1.50 5.05
C ALA A 124 -19.69 -2.31 6.27
N THR A 125 -20.95 -2.13 6.68
CA THR A 125 -21.49 -2.71 7.93
C THR A 125 -22.78 -3.49 7.75
N ASP A 126 -23.22 -3.75 6.51
CA ASP A 126 -24.45 -4.50 6.27
C ASP A 126 -24.34 -5.97 6.69
N ASP A 127 -25.48 -6.52 7.12
CA ASP A 127 -25.58 -7.94 7.52
C ASP A 127 -25.49 -8.90 6.32
N LYS A 128 -25.70 -8.41 5.10
CA LYS A 128 -25.69 -9.22 3.86
C LYS A 128 -24.54 -8.83 2.96
N VAL A 129 -23.66 -9.79 2.69
CA VAL A 129 -22.43 -9.60 1.89
C VAL A 129 -22.70 -9.05 0.49
N ASP A 130 -23.76 -9.53 -0.19
CA ASP A 130 -24.11 -9.09 -1.56
C ASP A 130 -24.80 -7.72 -1.62
N GLU A 131 -25.21 -7.19 -0.47
CA GLU A 131 -25.73 -5.83 -0.31
C GLU A 131 -24.63 -4.86 0.17
N ALA A 132 -23.53 -5.35 0.76
CA ALA A 132 -22.35 -4.54 1.14
C ALA A 132 -21.29 -4.44 0.02
N ALA A 133 -21.03 -5.54 -0.69
CA ALA A 133 -19.92 -5.65 -1.63
C ALA A 133 -20.31 -5.09 -3.01
N LEU A 134 -20.31 -3.76 -3.15
CA LEU A 134 -20.99 -3.04 -4.22
C LEU A 134 -20.06 -2.21 -5.14
N PRO A 135 -19.09 -2.82 -5.84
CA PRO A 135 -18.18 -2.08 -6.74
C PRO A 135 -18.98 -1.33 -7.83
N PHE A 136 -18.71 -0.03 -7.98
CA PHE A 136 -19.34 0.88 -8.95
C PHE A 136 -20.87 1.10 -8.81
N ASP A 137 -21.54 0.47 -7.86
CA ASP A 137 -22.97 0.69 -7.64
C ASP A 137 -23.19 2.04 -6.94
N ARG A 138 -24.29 2.72 -7.25
CA ARG A 138 -24.68 3.98 -6.61
C ARG A 138 -24.81 3.85 -5.09
N ARG A 139 -25.16 2.66 -4.58
CA ARG A 139 -25.40 2.37 -3.16
C ARG A 139 -24.12 2.04 -2.36
N ARG A 140 -22.95 2.08 -3.01
CA ARG A 140 -21.67 1.82 -2.34
C ARG A 140 -21.41 2.82 -1.22
N HIS A 141 -20.85 2.35 -0.10
CA HIS A 141 -20.69 3.16 1.10
C HIS A 141 -19.51 2.75 2.00
N GLY A 142 -18.68 1.79 1.60
CA GLY A 142 -17.55 1.31 2.39
C GLY A 142 -17.04 -0.04 1.92
N THR A 143 -15.81 -0.41 2.29
CA THR A 143 -15.18 -1.67 1.90
C THR A 143 -15.50 -2.82 2.88
N LEU A 144 -15.57 -4.04 2.38
CA LEU A 144 -15.42 -5.25 3.18
C LEU A 144 -13.95 -5.58 3.31
N LEU A 145 -13.51 -5.82 4.54
CA LEU A 145 -12.15 -6.25 4.82
C LEU A 145 -11.97 -7.70 4.38
N GLY A 146 -10.86 -7.97 3.70
CA GLY A 146 -10.48 -9.30 3.27
C GLY A 146 -9.05 -9.64 3.71
N MET A 147 -8.71 -10.89 3.52
CA MET A 147 -7.36 -11.42 3.62
C MET A 147 -7.02 -12.15 2.32
N GLY A 148 -5.74 -12.22 1.99
CA GLY A 148 -5.33 -12.88 0.76
C GLY A 148 -3.83 -12.96 0.61
N ALA A 149 -3.41 -13.79 -0.34
CA ALA A 149 -2.03 -13.86 -0.78
C ALA A 149 -1.97 -14.04 -2.29
N CYS A 150 -0.98 -13.42 -2.91
CA CYS A 150 -0.67 -13.57 -4.31
C CYS A 150 0.84 -13.65 -4.51
N ALA A 151 1.26 -14.29 -5.61
CA ALA A 151 2.66 -14.39 -5.97
C ALA A 151 2.85 -14.27 -7.47
N LEU A 152 3.92 -13.60 -7.87
CA LEU A 152 4.32 -13.36 -9.25
C LEU A 152 5.83 -13.63 -9.37
N VAL A 153 6.25 -14.12 -10.54
CA VAL A 153 7.66 -14.18 -10.90
C VAL A 153 7.86 -13.29 -12.11
N VAL A 154 8.63 -12.22 -11.92
CA VAL A 154 9.01 -11.29 -12.99
C VAL A 154 10.41 -11.66 -13.44
N GLU A 155 10.63 -11.79 -14.74
CA GLU A 155 11.90 -12.24 -15.29
C GLU A 155 12.32 -11.40 -16.50
N SER A 156 13.62 -11.32 -16.74
CA SER A 156 14.12 -10.87 -18.04
C SER A 156 13.72 -11.87 -19.13
N GLU A 157 13.32 -11.35 -20.30
CA GLU A 157 12.99 -12.20 -21.45
C GLU A 157 14.19 -13.09 -21.84
N ASP A 158 15.43 -12.60 -21.72
CA ASP A 158 16.62 -13.41 -21.98
C ASP A 158 16.67 -14.67 -21.11
N ALA A 159 16.33 -14.57 -19.81
CA ALA A 159 16.32 -15.70 -18.88
C ALA A 159 15.17 -16.68 -19.17
N VAL A 160 14.07 -16.19 -19.73
CA VAL A 160 12.95 -17.02 -20.19
C VAL A 160 13.36 -17.81 -21.44
N ARG A 161 13.96 -17.15 -22.42
CA ARG A 161 14.44 -17.78 -23.67
C ARG A 161 15.61 -18.73 -23.47
N GLU A 162 16.51 -18.44 -22.53
CA GLU A 162 17.61 -19.34 -22.16
C GLU A 162 17.10 -20.75 -21.80
N ARG A 163 15.89 -20.82 -21.22
CA ARG A 163 15.21 -22.06 -20.83
C ARG A 163 14.36 -22.66 -21.95
N GLY A 164 14.28 -22.05 -23.14
CA GLY A 164 13.35 -22.47 -24.18
C GLY A 164 11.87 -22.32 -23.76
N MET A 165 11.61 -21.42 -22.80
CA MET A 165 10.27 -21.14 -22.29
C MET A 165 9.73 -19.84 -22.86
N ARG A 166 8.46 -19.56 -22.55
CA ARG A 166 7.75 -18.33 -22.86
C ARG A 166 7.10 -17.73 -21.61
N GLY A 167 7.08 -16.40 -21.54
CA GLY A 167 6.34 -15.66 -20.52
C GLY A 167 4.82 -15.71 -20.74
N ILE A 168 4.05 -15.30 -19.74
CA ILE A 168 2.57 -15.21 -19.86
C ILE A 168 2.19 -13.83 -20.43
N VAL A 169 2.76 -12.80 -19.83
CA VAL A 169 2.60 -11.40 -20.22
C VAL A 169 3.96 -10.71 -20.22
N GLU A 170 4.05 -9.62 -20.96
CA GLU A 170 5.17 -8.68 -20.93
C GLU A 170 4.74 -7.44 -20.14
N LEU A 171 5.55 -7.03 -19.16
CA LEU A 171 5.37 -5.76 -18.46
C LEU A 171 5.87 -4.63 -19.35
N LEU A 172 4.95 -3.75 -19.78
CA LEU A 172 5.26 -2.65 -20.69
C LEU A 172 5.76 -1.43 -19.91
N SER A 173 5.06 -1.12 -18.81
CA SER A 173 5.44 -0.06 -17.88
C SER A 173 4.80 -0.33 -16.52
N ALA A 174 5.50 0.05 -15.46
CA ALA A 174 4.95 0.27 -14.14
C ALA A 174 5.32 1.67 -13.67
N GLU A 175 4.42 2.32 -12.93
CA GLU A 175 4.65 3.65 -12.35
C GLU A 175 4.28 3.60 -10.87
N THR A 176 5.07 4.29 -10.05
CA THR A 176 4.79 4.48 -8.62
C THR A 176 4.91 5.95 -8.30
N ALA A 177 3.96 6.49 -7.54
CA ALA A 177 3.95 7.90 -7.18
C ALA A 177 3.30 8.11 -5.81
N ASN A 178 3.56 9.28 -5.23
CA ASN A 178 2.86 9.74 -4.04
C ASN A 178 2.27 11.12 -4.32
N SER A 179 0.97 11.33 -4.07
CA SER A 179 0.33 12.62 -4.32
C SER A 179 0.66 13.70 -3.28
N ALA A 180 1.22 13.33 -2.13
CA ALA A 180 1.43 14.24 -1.00
C ALA A 180 0.17 15.07 -0.66
N PHE A 181 -1.02 14.47 -0.81
CA PHE A 181 -2.29 15.18 -0.77
C PHE A 181 -3.03 14.95 0.54
N HIS A 182 -3.35 13.68 0.86
CA HIS A 182 -4.10 13.33 2.05
C HIS A 182 -3.79 11.91 2.53
N GLY A 183 -4.07 11.64 3.81
CA GLY A 183 -3.93 10.29 4.39
C GLY A 183 -4.93 9.28 3.80
N THR A 184 -6.13 9.74 3.43
CA THR A 184 -7.24 8.87 2.98
C THR A 184 -7.91 9.31 1.68
N ARG A 185 -7.79 10.58 1.27
CA ARG A 185 -8.42 11.12 0.06
C ARG A 185 -7.48 10.98 -1.13
N LEU A 186 -8.08 10.87 -2.32
CA LEU A 186 -7.36 10.69 -3.57
C LEU A 186 -7.27 12.02 -4.33
N ASP A 187 -6.06 12.35 -4.80
CA ASP A 187 -5.85 13.44 -5.75
C ASP A 187 -6.13 12.94 -7.17
N VAL A 188 -7.34 13.19 -7.65
CA VAL A 188 -7.81 12.76 -8.98
C VAL A 188 -6.96 13.32 -10.11
N THR A 189 -6.46 14.55 -9.97
CA THR A 189 -5.63 15.21 -11.00
C THR A 189 -4.29 14.50 -11.09
N HIS A 190 -3.61 14.32 -9.95
CA HIS A 190 -2.32 13.64 -9.95
C HIS A 190 -2.43 12.17 -10.37
N ILE A 191 -3.50 11.46 -9.99
CA ILE A 191 -3.75 10.09 -10.48
C ILE A 191 -3.87 10.06 -12.00
N SER A 192 -4.55 11.04 -12.60
CA SER A 192 -4.64 11.17 -14.06
C SER A 192 -3.27 11.36 -14.69
N ASP A 193 -2.42 12.22 -14.10
CA ASP A 193 -1.06 12.45 -14.58
C ASP A 193 -0.17 11.20 -14.46
N VAL A 194 -0.34 10.40 -13.41
CA VAL A 194 0.38 9.13 -13.23
C VAL A 194 -0.03 8.14 -14.32
N MET A 195 -1.32 8.00 -14.61
CA MET A 195 -1.82 7.14 -15.68
C MET A 195 -1.33 7.60 -17.05
N GLU A 196 -1.32 8.91 -17.29
CA GLU A 196 -0.77 9.51 -18.51
C GLU A 196 0.70 9.18 -18.71
N ARG A 197 1.52 9.28 -17.65
CA ARG A 197 2.94 8.89 -17.69
C ARG A 197 3.12 7.42 -18.00
N LEU A 198 2.37 6.53 -17.33
CA LEU A 198 2.43 5.09 -17.52
C LEU A 198 2.15 4.71 -18.99
N VAL A 199 1.04 5.21 -19.55
CA VAL A 199 0.64 4.91 -20.93
C VAL A 199 1.64 5.52 -21.91
N THR A 200 2.05 6.78 -21.70
CA THR A 200 3.07 7.45 -22.53
C THR A 200 4.40 6.70 -22.52
N ALA A 201 4.83 6.19 -21.37
CA ALA A 201 6.07 5.40 -21.26
C ALA A 201 5.98 4.12 -22.08
N ALA A 202 4.84 3.42 -22.04
CA ALA A 202 4.59 2.24 -22.86
C ALA A 202 4.54 2.58 -24.36
N GLU A 203 3.87 3.67 -24.76
CA GLU A 203 3.83 4.14 -26.16
C GLU A 203 5.23 4.44 -26.70
N ARG A 204 6.03 5.22 -25.97
CA ARG A 204 7.40 5.58 -26.36
C ARG A 204 8.30 4.35 -26.47
N ARG A 205 8.20 3.44 -25.50
CA ARG A 205 9.09 2.29 -25.38
C ARG A 205 8.72 1.20 -26.37
N PHE A 206 7.45 0.97 -26.66
CA PHE A 206 6.96 -0.15 -27.47
C PHE A 206 6.29 0.24 -28.79
N GLY A 207 6.21 1.53 -29.12
CA GLY A 207 5.56 2.00 -30.35
C GLY A 207 4.06 1.72 -30.36
N LEU A 208 3.42 1.78 -29.18
CA LEU A 208 1.98 1.55 -29.04
C LEU A 208 1.21 2.84 -29.35
N ASN A 209 -0.06 2.67 -29.71
CA ASN A 209 -1.02 3.76 -29.82
C ASN A 209 -2.17 3.46 -28.87
N ARG A 210 -2.35 4.31 -27.84
CA ARG A 210 -3.34 4.12 -26.79
C ARG A 210 -4.78 4.00 -27.31
N TYR A 211 -5.13 4.73 -28.36
CA TYR A 211 -6.48 4.74 -28.92
C TYR A 211 -6.78 3.43 -29.66
N SER A 212 -5.80 2.88 -30.38
CA SER A 212 -5.93 1.58 -31.04
C SER A 212 -5.96 0.41 -30.05
N MET A 213 -5.26 0.50 -28.91
CA MET A 213 -5.27 -0.55 -27.90
C MET A 213 -6.49 -0.53 -26.98
N ALA A 214 -7.22 0.59 -26.89
CA ALA A 214 -8.32 0.77 -25.94
C ALA A 214 -9.37 -0.36 -26.01
N ALA A 215 -9.85 -0.69 -27.21
CA ALA A 215 -10.82 -1.78 -27.44
C ALA A 215 -10.28 -3.20 -27.14
N GLN A 216 -8.98 -3.34 -26.92
CA GLN A 216 -8.29 -4.57 -26.52
C GLN A 216 -7.73 -4.49 -25.10
N THR A 217 -8.12 -3.48 -24.33
CA THR A 217 -7.63 -3.25 -22.97
C THR A 217 -8.71 -3.62 -21.96
N VAL A 218 -8.31 -4.39 -20.95
CA VAL A 218 -9.05 -4.49 -19.70
C VAL A 218 -8.44 -3.54 -18.68
N PHE A 219 -9.26 -2.73 -18.02
CA PHE A 219 -8.87 -2.01 -16.83
C PHE A 219 -9.30 -2.82 -15.60
N VAL A 220 -8.33 -3.31 -14.84
CA VAL A 220 -8.58 -3.96 -13.55
C VAL A 220 -8.60 -2.86 -12.49
N SER A 221 -9.79 -2.60 -11.98
CA SER A 221 -10.09 -1.49 -11.08
C SER A 221 -9.61 -1.75 -9.65
N HIS A 222 -9.14 -0.69 -8.99
CA HIS A 222 -8.87 -0.70 -7.55
C HIS A 222 -10.16 -0.57 -6.74
N GLU A 223 -11.20 0.09 -7.26
CA GLU A 223 -12.38 0.53 -6.51
C GLU A 223 -12.82 -0.42 -5.40
N THR A 224 -12.80 0.11 -4.18
CA THR A 224 -13.09 -0.58 -2.93
C THR A 224 -14.51 -0.32 -2.44
N TYR A 225 -15.39 0.15 -3.33
CA TYR A 225 -16.80 0.50 -3.06
C TYR A 225 -16.95 1.48 -1.89
N THR A 226 -15.94 2.34 -1.74
CA THR A 226 -15.94 3.52 -0.86
C THR A 226 -16.95 4.57 -1.32
N PRO A 227 -17.39 5.49 -0.44
CA PRO A 227 -18.42 6.48 -0.75
C PRO A 227 -18.22 7.23 -2.08
N ALA A 228 -19.34 7.62 -2.69
CA ALA A 228 -19.37 8.01 -4.10
C ALA A 228 -18.55 9.27 -4.45
N ARG A 229 -18.43 10.22 -3.52
CA ARG A 229 -17.66 11.46 -3.72
C ARG A 229 -16.23 11.29 -3.24
N GLY A 230 -15.26 11.64 -4.10
CA GLY A 230 -13.83 11.59 -3.78
C GLY A 230 -13.22 10.17 -3.68
N GLY A 231 -14.03 9.13 -3.92
CA GLY A 231 -13.62 7.72 -3.88
C GLY A 231 -12.88 7.22 -5.13
N SER A 232 -12.38 5.98 -5.06
CA SER A 232 -11.50 5.39 -6.09
C SER A 232 -12.17 5.24 -7.45
N ALA A 233 -13.46 4.90 -7.52
CA ALA A 233 -14.21 4.78 -8.78
C ALA A 233 -14.18 6.08 -9.60
N ALA A 234 -14.45 7.23 -8.96
CA ALA A 234 -14.45 8.51 -9.64
C ALA A 234 -13.04 8.89 -10.12
N ALA A 235 -12.03 8.63 -9.29
CA ALA A 235 -10.63 8.86 -9.66
C ALA A 235 -10.20 8.02 -10.86
N GLU A 236 -10.53 6.72 -10.87
CA GLU A 236 -10.22 5.80 -11.96
C GLU A 236 -10.90 6.19 -13.27
N VAL A 237 -12.20 6.47 -13.23
CA VAL A 237 -12.97 6.86 -14.41
C VAL A 237 -12.46 8.17 -14.99
N THR A 238 -12.14 9.14 -14.13
CA THR A 238 -11.58 10.43 -14.55
C THR A 238 -10.20 10.24 -15.18
N ALA A 239 -9.32 9.44 -14.57
CA ALA A 239 -8.00 9.14 -15.10
C ALA A 239 -8.08 8.45 -16.48
N LEU A 240 -8.95 7.45 -16.64
CA LEU A 240 -9.15 6.78 -17.93
C LEU A 240 -9.63 7.76 -19.01
N ARG A 241 -10.63 8.59 -18.70
CA ARG A 241 -11.15 9.60 -19.65
C ARG A 241 -10.10 10.65 -20.01
N ASN A 242 -9.28 11.08 -19.05
CA ASN A 242 -8.20 12.02 -19.30
C ASN A 242 -7.11 11.42 -20.19
N THR A 243 -6.72 10.16 -19.94
CA THR A 243 -5.62 9.50 -20.66
C THR A 243 -6.02 8.97 -22.04
N PHE A 244 -7.25 8.47 -22.20
CA PHE A 244 -7.73 7.83 -23.44
C PHE A 244 -8.77 8.65 -24.21
N GLY A 245 -9.30 9.74 -23.65
CA GLY A 245 -10.36 10.54 -24.26
C GLY A 245 -11.62 9.69 -24.51
N ASP A 246 -12.24 9.87 -25.68
CA ASP A 246 -13.44 9.12 -26.08
C ASP A 246 -13.21 7.61 -26.13
N ALA A 247 -11.97 7.16 -26.42
CA ALA A 247 -11.63 5.75 -26.47
C ALA A 247 -11.68 5.07 -25.10
N ALA A 248 -11.76 5.82 -23.99
CA ALA A 248 -11.97 5.27 -22.65
C ALA A 248 -13.25 4.42 -22.58
N GLY A 249 -14.28 4.74 -23.37
CA GLY A 249 -15.52 3.96 -23.44
C GLY A 249 -15.36 2.56 -24.03
N ASP A 250 -14.28 2.30 -24.78
CA ASP A 250 -14.01 0.99 -25.38
C ASP A 250 -13.26 0.05 -24.43
N ILE A 251 -12.65 0.57 -23.36
CA ILE A 251 -11.89 -0.20 -22.38
C ILE A 251 -12.87 -0.96 -21.49
N VAL A 252 -12.73 -2.29 -21.42
CA VAL A 252 -13.57 -3.10 -20.51
C VAL A 252 -13.06 -2.94 -19.09
N MET A 253 -13.92 -2.55 -18.16
CA MET A 253 -13.57 -2.40 -16.74
C MET A 253 -13.98 -3.65 -15.96
N ALA A 254 -13.06 -4.20 -15.19
CA ALA A 254 -13.28 -5.35 -14.32
C ALA A 254 -12.94 -4.99 -12.87
N ASN A 255 -13.70 -5.53 -11.92
CA ASN A 255 -13.41 -5.40 -10.49
C ASN A 255 -13.80 -6.72 -9.81
N THR A 256 -12.93 -7.23 -8.95
CA THR A 256 -13.13 -8.50 -8.25
C THR A 256 -13.35 -8.36 -6.76
N LYS A 257 -13.27 -7.14 -6.20
CA LYS A 257 -13.36 -6.91 -4.76
C LYS A 257 -14.75 -7.21 -4.20
N GLY A 258 -15.80 -7.19 -5.05
CA GLY A 258 -17.11 -7.67 -4.64
C GLY A 258 -17.21 -9.19 -4.45
N PHE A 259 -16.23 -9.97 -4.94
CA PHE A 259 -16.11 -11.41 -4.65
C PHE A 259 -15.13 -11.71 -3.52
N THR A 260 -14.06 -10.91 -3.42
CA THR A 260 -12.90 -11.23 -2.56
C THR A 260 -12.86 -10.38 -1.28
N GLY A 261 -13.71 -9.36 -1.15
CA GLY A 261 -13.42 -8.25 -0.25
C GLY A 261 -12.16 -7.49 -0.69
N HIS A 262 -11.64 -6.65 0.19
CA HIS A 262 -10.38 -5.94 -0.03
C HIS A 262 -9.25 -6.57 0.80
N PRO A 263 -8.31 -7.31 0.19
CA PRO A 263 -7.21 -8.00 0.87
C PRO A 263 -6.03 -7.06 1.22
N MET A 264 -6.32 -5.78 1.49
CA MET A 264 -5.35 -4.76 1.89
C MET A 264 -4.12 -4.73 0.96
N GLY A 265 -2.91 -4.98 1.48
CA GLY A 265 -1.68 -4.92 0.70
C GLY A 265 -1.48 -6.07 -0.29
N ALA A 266 -2.29 -7.13 -0.23
CA ALA A 266 -2.22 -8.25 -1.16
C ALA A 266 -3.07 -7.99 -2.42
N GLY A 267 -2.53 -7.22 -3.36
CA GLY A 267 -3.14 -6.91 -4.65
C GLY A 267 -3.27 -8.13 -5.56
N VAL A 268 -4.31 -8.93 -5.36
CA VAL A 268 -4.64 -10.11 -6.18
C VAL A 268 -4.99 -9.72 -7.63
N GLU A 269 -5.36 -8.45 -7.84
CA GLU A 269 -5.70 -7.84 -9.11
C GLU A 269 -4.60 -7.99 -10.16
N ASP A 270 -3.33 -7.85 -9.79
CA ASP A 270 -2.21 -8.03 -10.72
C ASP A 270 -2.14 -9.47 -11.24
N VAL A 271 -2.37 -10.46 -10.38
CA VAL A 271 -2.43 -11.89 -10.80
C VAL A 271 -3.67 -12.14 -11.65
N ILE A 272 -4.82 -11.55 -11.29
CA ILE A 272 -6.06 -11.66 -12.04
C ILE A 272 -5.88 -11.04 -13.43
N ALA A 273 -5.24 -9.88 -13.56
CA ALA A 273 -4.93 -9.24 -14.84
C ALA A 273 -4.10 -10.18 -15.75
N VAL A 274 -3.07 -10.82 -15.21
CA VAL A 274 -2.28 -11.83 -15.93
C VAL A 274 -3.17 -12.99 -16.40
N LYS A 275 -4.04 -13.52 -15.54
CA LYS A 275 -4.93 -14.63 -15.89
C LYS A 275 -6.03 -14.24 -16.87
N ILE A 276 -6.54 -13.01 -16.81
CA ILE A 276 -7.47 -12.47 -17.79
C ILE A 276 -6.82 -12.51 -19.18
N LEU A 277 -5.57 -12.07 -19.31
CA LEU A 277 -4.85 -12.09 -20.58
C LEU A 277 -4.46 -13.51 -21.03
N GLU A 278 -4.12 -14.40 -20.10
CA GLU A 278 -3.79 -15.79 -20.40
C GLU A 278 -4.98 -16.55 -20.99
N TYR A 279 -6.15 -16.45 -20.34
CA TYR A 279 -7.36 -17.18 -20.71
C TYR A 279 -8.26 -16.42 -21.69
N GLY A 280 -8.11 -15.10 -21.82
CA GLY A 280 -9.03 -14.24 -22.55
C GLY A 280 -10.42 -14.16 -21.90
N ILE A 281 -10.51 -14.40 -20.58
CA ILE A 281 -11.77 -14.40 -19.82
C ILE A 281 -11.69 -13.28 -18.78
N VAL A 282 -12.60 -12.32 -18.85
CA VAL A 282 -12.72 -11.21 -17.91
C VAL A 282 -13.81 -11.55 -16.89
N PRO A 283 -13.56 -11.43 -15.57
CA PRO A 283 -14.60 -11.64 -14.55
C PRO A 283 -15.67 -10.54 -14.63
N PRO A 284 -16.94 -10.83 -14.28
CA PRO A 284 -17.97 -9.81 -14.19
C PRO A 284 -17.71 -8.86 -13.00
N VAL A 285 -18.27 -7.65 -13.05
CA VAL A 285 -18.44 -6.83 -11.85
C VAL A 285 -19.65 -7.36 -11.07
N PRO A 286 -19.49 -7.86 -9.83
CA PRO A 286 -20.59 -8.44 -9.05
C PRO A 286 -21.53 -7.38 -8.49
N ASN A 287 -22.75 -7.81 -8.13
CA ASN A 287 -23.73 -7.08 -7.29
C ASN A 287 -24.22 -5.71 -7.78
N LEU A 288 -23.85 -5.28 -8.98
CA LEU A 288 -24.35 -4.04 -9.59
C LEU A 288 -25.85 -4.14 -9.90
N LYS A 289 -26.64 -3.26 -9.28
CA LYS A 289 -28.09 -3.10 -9.50
C LYS A 289 -28.46 -1.68 -9.88
N GLU A 290 -27.80 -0.69 -9.28
CA GLU A 290 -28.10 0.73 -9.49
C GLU A 290 -26.89 1.43 -10.12
N PRO A 291 -26.97 1.81 -11.41
CA PRO A 291 -25.93 2.60 -12.05
C PRO A 291 -25.76 3.94 -11.33
N ASP A 292 -24.51 4.33 -11.09
CA ASP A 292 -24.20 5.64 -10.55
C ASP A 292 -24.18 6.70 -11.68
N PRO A 293 -25.11 7.68 -11.68
CA PRO A 293 -25.13 8.73 -12.68
C PRO A 293 -23.86 9.59 -12.66
N ASP A 294 -23.19 9.73 -11.52
CA ASP A 294 -21.98 10.57 -11.38
C ASP A 294 -20.78 9.95 -12.09
N LEU A 295 -20.75 8.62 -12.22
CA LEU A 295 -19.71 7.92 -12.98
C LEU A 295 -19.97 7.96 -14.50
N GLY A 296 -21.20 8.24 -14.93
CA GLY A 296 -21.59 8.26 -16.33
C GLY A 296 -21.57 6.87 -16.99
N SER A 297 -21.42 6.83 -18.32
CA SER A 297 -21.36 5.56 -19.06
C SER A 297 -20.04 4.84 -18.80
N LEU A 298 -20.13 3.58 -18.37
CA LEU A 298 -19.00 2.68 -18.10
C LEU A 298 -19.15 1.37 -18.88
N ASN A 299 -18.07 0.89 -19.47
CA ASN A 299 -18.02 -0.42 -20.12
C ASN A 299 -17.62 -1.51 -19.09
N LEU A 300 -18.50 -1.75 -18.12
CA LEU A 300 -18.27 -2.75 -17.07
C LEU A 300 -18.38 -4.17 -17.64
N SER A 301 -17.45 -5.04 -17.24
CA SER A 301 -17.43 -6.45 -17.63
C SER A 301 -18.68 -7.18 -17.13
N ARG A 302 -19.27 -7.98 -18.02
CA ARG A 302 -20.41 -8.88 -17.72
C ARG A 302 -19.98 -10.33 -17.51
N GLY A 303 -18.67 -10.57 -17.47
CA GLY A 303 -18.12 -11.92 -17.40
C GLY A 303 -18.04 -12.57 -18.78
N GLY A 304 -17.01 -13.40 -18.97
CA GLY A 304 -16.84 -14.21 -20.18
C GLY A 304 -15.67 -13.78 -21.04
N ARG A 305 -15.71 -14.15 -22.33
CA ARG A 305 -14.58 -13.95 -23.24
C ARG A 305 -14.56 -12.54 -23.82
N TYR A 306 -13.41 -11.88 -23.75
CA TYR A 306 -13.14 -10.60 -24.39
C TYR A 306 -11.85 -10.70 -25.22
N PRO A 307 -11.70 -9.95 -26.32
CA PRO A 307 -10.50 -9.97 -27.16
C PRO A 307 -9.34 -9.15 -26.55
N VAL A 308 -9.18 -9.18 -25.23
CA VAL A 308 -8.21 -8.36 -24.51
C VAL A 308 -6.79 -8.85 -24.77
N GLN A 309 -5.91 -7.90 -25.11
CA GLN A 309 -4.47 -8.11 -25.29
C GLN A 309 -3.65 -7.31 -24.28
N TYR A 310 -4.26 -6.30 -23.65
CA TYR A 310 -3.63 -5.42 -22.68
C TYR A 310 -4.43 -5.42 -21.39
N ALA A 311 -3.74 -5.33 -20.26
CA ALA A 311 -4.37 -5.06 -18.98
C ALA A 311 -3.67 -3.88 -18.30
N LEU A 312 -4.49 -2.93 -17.86
CA LEU A 312 -4.09 -1.78 -17.06
C LEU A 312 -4.65 -1.99 -15.66
N HIS A 313 -3.80 -1.94 -14.65
CA HIS A 313 -4.21 -1.98 -13.26
C HIS A 313 -3.76 -0.70 -12.56
N LEU A 314 -4.68 -0.09 -11.82
CA LEU A 314 -4.41 0.99 -10.89
C LEU A 314 -4.57 0.44 -9.49
N ALA A 315 -3.64 0.77 -8.60
CA ALA A 315 -3.77 0.56 -7.17
C ALA A 315 -3.48 1.86 -6.42
N ALA A 316 -4.31 2.16 -5.43
CA ALA A 316 -4.16 3.34 -4.58
C ALA A 316 -4.26 2.91 -3.11
N GLY A 317 -3.43 3.48 -2.24
CA GLY A 317 -3.39 3.14 -0.83
C GLY A 317 -3.35 4.37 0.08
N PHE A 318 -3.62 4.16 1.37
CA PHE A 318 -3.48 5.20 2.39
C PHE A 318 -2.12 5.90 2.33
N GLY A 319 -2.11 7.17 2.70
CA GLY A 319 -0.92 8.02 2.61
C GLY A 319 -0.59 8.45 1.18
N SER A 320 -1.61 8.59 0.32
CA SER A 320 -1.48 9.03 -1.08
C SER A 320 -0.58 8.12 -1.95
N GLN A 321 -0.48 6.83 -1.62
CA GLN A 321 0.34 5.87 -2.39
C GLN A 321 -0.38 5.49 -3.68
N ILE A 322 0.31 5.56 -4.82
CA ILE A 322 -0.22 5.18 -6.14
C ILE A 322 0.77 4.25 -6.80
N ALA A 323 0.28 3.12 -7.32
CA ALA A 323 1.05 2.26 -8.21
C ALA A 323 0.17 1.79 -9.37
N MET A 324 0.70 1.78 -10.58
CA MET A 324 -0.03 1.33 -11.77
C MET A 324 0.84 0.42 -12.63
N THR A 325 0.24 -0.58 -13.25
CA THR A 325 0.93 -1.51 -14.16
C THR A 325 0.18 -1.61 -15.48
N LEU A 326 0.93 -1.63 -16.59
CA LEU A 326 0.42 -1.90 -17.93
C LEU A 326 1.15 -3.10 -18.49
N ILE A 327 0.40 -4.18 -18.72
CA ILE A 327 0.91 -5.46 -19.21
C ILE A 327 0.26 -5.84 -20.54
N ARG A 328 0.98 -6.62 -21.35
CA ARG A 328 0.49 -7.14 -22.64
C ARG A 328 0.63 -8.65 -22.70
N ARG A 329 -0.36 -9.33 -23.29
CA ARG A 329 -0.33 -10.78 -23.53
C ARG A 329 0.84 -11.16 -24.44
N ILE A 330 1.60 -12.18 -24.05
CA ILE A 330 2.56 -12.83 -24.94
C ILE A 330 1.84 -13.95 -25.71
N PRO A 331 1.84 -13.97 -27.05
CA PRO A 331 1.15 -14.99 -27.82
C PRO A 331 1.67 -16.41 -27.53
N GLY A 332 0.76 -17.33 -27.24
CA GLY A 332 1.07 -18.75 -27.10
C GLY A 332 -0.05 -19.52 -26.38
N GLY A 333 0.18 -20.82 -26.18
CA GLY A 333 -0.73 -21.73 -25.47
C GLY A 333 -0.57 -21.72 -23.95
N MET A 334 -1.23 -22.65 -23.26
CA MET A 334 -1.06 -22.84 -21.81
C MET A 334 0.26 -23.54 -21.46
N ASP A 335 0.74 -24.44 -22.33
CA ASP A 335 2.10 -24.95 -22.22
C ASP A 335 3.07 -23.81 -22.57
N ARG A 336 3.99 -23.53 -21.64
CA ARG A 336 4.97 -22.45 -21.75
C ARG A 336 6.34 -22.94 -22.20
N VAL A 337 6.52 -24.24 -22.41
CA VAL A 337 7.77 -24.81 -22.91
C VAL A 337 7.70 -24.88 -24.44
N ASP A 338 7.97 -23.74 -25.08
CA ASP A 338 7.91 -23.62 -26.54
C ASP A 338 9.02 -24.44 -27.24
N ASN A 339 10.18 -24.61 -26.59
CA ASN A 339 11.30 -25.42 -27.10
C ASN A 339 11.72 -26.50 -26.09
N LYS A 340 11.08 -27.66 -26.16
CA LYS A 340 11.33 -28.82 -25.27
C LYS A 340 12.79 -29.29 -25.27
N PRO A 341 13.49 -29.42 -26.43
CA PRO A 341 14.90 -29.78 -26.43
C PRO A 341 15.79 -28.78 -25.67
N VAL A 342 15.56 -27.47 -25.83
CA VAL A 342 16.32 -26.44 -25.09
C VAL A 342 16.00 -26.49 -23.60
N TYR A 343 14.73 -26.65 -23.24
CA TYR A 343 14.32 -26.77 -21.84
C TYR A 343 14.91 -28.00 -21.16
N GLN A 344 14.91 -29.15 -21.84
CA GLN A 344 15.52 -30.38 -21.32
C GLN A 344 17.03 -30.19 -21.12
N ARG A 345 17.72 -29.63 -22.12
CA ARG A 345 19.15 -29.34 -21.99
C ARG A 345 19.42 -28.39 -20.83
N TRP A 346 18.60 -27.36 -20.65
CA TRP A 346 18.71 -26.44 -19.52
C TRP A 346 18.53 -27.16 -18.18
N LEU A 347 17.53 -28.05 -18.05
CA LEU A 347 17.33 -28.86 -16.83
C LEU A 347 18.55 -29.73 -16.53
N ASP A 348 19.08 -30.42 -17.54
CA ASP A 348 20.28 -31.25 -17.42
C ASP A 348 21.49 -30.43 -16.97
N ASP A 349 21.62 -29.21 -17.51
CA ASP A 349 22.73 -28.29 -17.22
C ASP A 349 22.65 -27.73 -15.79
N VAL A 350 21.48 -27.32 -15.30
CA VAL A 350 21.32 -26.76 -13.94
C VAL A 350 21.21 -27.81 -12.84
N SER A 351 20.90 -29.06 -13.19
CA SER A 351 20.85 -30.18 -12.22
C SER A 351 22.16 -30.97 -12.15
N GLY A 352 22.95 -30.97 -13.24
CA GLY A 352 24.10 -31.85 -13.37
C GLY A 352 23.74 -33.32 -13.61
N LEU A 353 22.50 -33.60 -14.03
CA LEU A 353 22.02 -34.92 -14.43
C LEU A 353 21.86 -34.99 -15.95
N ASP A 354 22.05 -36.19 -16.52
CA ASP A 354 21.69 -36.45 -17.91
C ASP A 354 20.22 -36.89 -17.96
N ASN A 355 19.40 -36.29 -18.82
CA ASN A 355 17.96 -36.53 -18.90
C ASN A 355 17.23 -36.29 -17.56
N ALA A 356 17.45 -35.12 -16.97
CA ALA A 356 16.80 -34.70 -15.74
C ALA A 356 15.28 -34.80 -15.87
N GLU A 357 14.67 -35.60 -14.99
CA GLU A 357 13.21 -35.73 -14.90
C GLU A 357 12.67 -34.87 -13.77
N LEU A 358 11.48 -34.32 -13.97
CA LEU A 358 10.77 -33.58 -12.93
C LEU A 358 9.74 -34.47 -12.22
N ASP A 359 9.59 -34.30 -10.91
CA ASP A 359 8.45 -34.77 -10.14
C ASP A 359 7.86 -33.66 -9.28
N VAL A 360 6.63 -33.87 -8.85
CA VAL A 360 5.98 -33.00 -7.86
C VAL A 360 5.90 -33.76 -6.56
N VAL A 361 6.59 -33.27 -5.54
CA VAL A 361 6.55 -33.82 -4.19
C VAL A 361 6.10 -32.75 -3.23
N GLN A 362 5.01 -33.01 -2.50
CA GLN A 362 4.41 -32.05 -1.56
C GLN A 362 4.21 -30.67 -2.19
N HIS A 363 3.58 -30.63 -3.38
CA HIS A 363 3.34 -29.40 -4.17
C HIS A 363 4.60 -28.65 -4.64
N THR A 364 5.79 -29.24 -4.47
CA THR A 364 7.05 -28.68 -4.94
C THR A 364 7.47 -29.41 -6.22
N LEU A 365 7.54 -28.67 -7.33
CA LEU A 365 8.16 -29.16 -8.56
C LEU A 365 9.68 -29.19 -8.37
N ARG A 366 10.28 -30.37 -8.50
CA ARG A 366 11.72 -30.56 -8.34
C ARG A 366 12.27 -31.52 -9.38
N VAL A 367 13.59 -31.55 -9.50
CA VAL A 367 14.27 -32.59 -10.25
C VAL A 367 14.29 -33.87 -9.40
N LYS A 368 13.89 -35.00 -10.00
CA LYS A 368 13.92 -36.32 -9.35
C LYS A 368 15.35 -36.63 -8.91
N ALA A 369 15.50 -36.99 -7.64
CA ALA A 369 16.79 -37.38 -7.08
C ALA A 369 17.14 -38.83 -7.48
N ASN A 370 17.92 -39.00 -8.54
CA ASN A 370 18.39 -40.31 -9.02
C ASN A 370 19.84 -40.61 -8.60
N GLY A 371 20.25 -40.10 -7.43
CA GLY A 371 21.64 -40.13 -6.94
C GLY A 371 22.32 -38.76 -7.01
N ALA A 372 23.63 -38.74 -6.74
CA ALA A 372 24.41 -37.51 -6.85
C ALA A 372 24.55 -37.07 -8.34
N PRO A 373 24.57 -35.77 -8.64
CA PRO A 373 24.82 -35.29 -9.99
C PRO A 373 26.10 -35.88 -10.58
N GLY A 374 26.04 -36.41 -11.80
CA GLY A 374 27.20 -36.97 -12.50
C GLY A 374 28.23 -35.91 -12.90
N ARG A 375 27.81 -34.64 -12.94
CA ARG A 375 28.63 -33.46 -13.22
C ARG A 375 28.22 -32.28 -12.33
N THR A 376 29.12 -31.33 -12.14
CA THR A 376 28.80 -30.10 -11.41
C THR A 376 27.72 -29.31 -12.16
N PRO A 377 26.63 -28.88 -11.48
CA PRO A 377 25.64 -27.97 -12.06
C PRO A 377 26.30 -26.75 -12.71
N LEU A 378 25.88 -26.42 -13.93
CA LEU A 378 26.43 -25.28 -14.64
C LEU A 378 25.99 -23.98 -13.96
N PRO A 379 26.93 -23.06 -13.65
CA PRO A 379 26.57 -21.78 -13.08
C PRO A 379 25.84 -20.92 -14.13
N SER A 380 25.06 -19.97 -13.62
CA SER A 380 24.43 -18.94 -14.46
C SER A 380 25.49 -18.21 -15.30
N ARG A 381 25.22 -18.04 -16.60
CA ARG A 381 26.09 -17.28 -17.53
C ARG A 381 25.85 -15.77 -17.49
N TRP A 382 24.82 -15.32 -16.78
CA TRP A 382 24.52 -13.90 -16.64
C TRP A 382 25.57 -13.18 -15.79
N GLN A 383 25.83 -11.93 -16.16
CA GLN A 383 26.77 -11.05 -15.49
C GLN A 383 26.01 -9.92 -14.79
N TYR A 384 26.34 -9.70 -13.52
CA TYR A 384 25.77 -8.59 -12.75
C TYR A 384 26.00 -7.25 -13.46
N GLY A 385 25.00 -6.38 -13.46
CA GLY A 385 25.00 -5.10 -14.16
C GLY A 385 24.53 -5.19 -15.62
N THR A 386 24.09 -6.36 -16.09
CA THR A 386 23.51 -6.50 -17.44
C THR A 386 21.99 -6.62 -17.38
N GLY A 387 21.29 -5.68 -18.03
CA GLY A 387 19.83 -5.68 -18.18
C GLY A 387 19.36 -6.54 -19.37
N PRO A 388 18.03 -6.64 -19.58
CA PRO A 388 17.46 -7.43 -20.66
C PRO A 388 17.85 -6.88 -22.04
N THR A 389 18.20 -7.78 -22.96
CA THR A 389 18.65 -7.43 -24.32
C THR A 389 17.63 -7.74 -25.42
N VAL A 390 16.70 -8.67 -25.15
CA VAL A 390 15.63 -9.03 -26.07
C VAL A 390 14.25 -8.70 -25.50
N ARG A 391 13.26 -8.59 -26.38
CA ARG A 391 11.86 -8.34 -26.02
C ARG A 391 10.99 -9.56 -26.27
N ALA A 392 9.89 -9.66 -25.54
CA ALA A 392 8.93 -10.74 -25.74
C ALA A 392 8.24 -10.63 -27.09
N ALA A 393 7.70 -11.75 -27.58
CA ALA A 393 6.88 -11.75 -28.77
C ALA A 393 5.58 -10.95 -28.53
N ALA A 394 5.15 -10.18 -29.53
CA ALA A 394 3.96 -9.34 -29.45
C ALA A 394 2.87 -9.82 -30.44
N PRO A 395 1.58 -9.70 -30.09
CA PRO A 395 0.49 -9.94 -31.05
C PRO A 395 0.64 -9.05 -32.28
N GLY A 396 0.58 -9.63 -33.48
CA GLY A 396 0.62 -8.89 -34.75
C GLY A 396 2.00 -8.41 -35.23
N VAL A 397 3.06 -8.62 -34.46
CA VAL A 397 4.44 -8.28 -34.86
C VAL A 397 5.16 -9.57 -35.23
N GLY A 398 5.37 -9.81 -36.53
CA GLY A 398 6.31 -10.83 -37.00
C GLY A 398 7.70 -10.56 -36.42
N THR A 399 8.38 -11.60 -35.93
CA THR A 399 9.68 -11.53 -35.23
C THR A 399 10.65 -10.56 -35.91
N ALA A 400 10.80 -9.37 -35.34
CA ALA A 400 11.81 -8.39 -35.72
C ALA A 400 12.65 -8.08 -34.48
N ASP A 401 13.95 -8.31 -34.59
CA ASP A 401 14.96 -7.95 -33.60
C ASP A 401 14.86 -6.44 -33.27
N THR A 402 14.15 -6.10 -32.21
CA THR A 402 14.13 -4.73 -31.69
C THR A 402 15.40 -4.51 -30.88
N ARG A 403 16.48 -4.10 -31.54
CA ARG A 403 17.59 -3.45 -30.83
C ARG A 403 17.02 -2.19 -30.16
N PRO A 404 17.27 -1.94 -28.86
CA PRO A 404 16.84 -0.70 -28.24
C PRO A 404 17.42 0.48 -29.02
N ALA A 405 16.54 1.35 -29.50
CA ALA A 405 16.95 2.54 -30.23
C ALA A 405 17.83 3.41 -29.32
N ARG A 406 19.01 3.79 -29.83
CA ARG A 406 19.80 4.88 -29.25
C ARG A 406 18.90 6.12 -29.25
N MET A 407 18.83 6.82 -28.14
CA MET A 407 18.06 8.06 -28.02
C MET A 407 18.62 9.08 -29.03
N VAL A 408 17.86 9.38 -30.08
CA VAL A 408 18.20 10.38 -31.10
C VAL A 408 17.16 11.50 -31.00
N MET A 409 17.64 12.72 -30.78
CA MET A 409 16.81 13.93 -30.78
C MET A 409 16.29 14.23 -32.19
N PRO A 410 15.05 14.69 -32.37
CA PRO A 410 14.44 14.83 -33.70
C PRO A 410 14.84 16.14 -34.40
N PRO A 411 14.95 16.12 -35.74
CA PRO A 411 14.49 17.25 -36.54
C PRO A 411 13.36 16.87 -37.51
N ALA A 412 12.80 17.92 -38.11
CA ALA A 412 11.43 18.10 -38.60
C ALA A 412 10.85 17.14 -39.68
N VAL A 413 9.52 17.14 -39.69
CA VAL A 413 8.53 16.42 -40.51
C VAL A 413 8.60 16.72 -42.01
N THR A 414 8.26 15.74 -42.88
CA THR A 414 7.44 15.97 -44.10
C THR A 414 6.87 14.68 -44.75
N SER A 415 5.52 14.66 -44.83
CA SER A 415 4.56 14.13 -45.83
C SER A 415 4.59 12.71 -46.48
N GLN A 416 3.43 12.04 -46.30
CA GLN A 416 2.64 10.99 -47.01
C GLN A 416 2.65 10.94 -48.58
N PRO A 417 2.07 9.94 -49.33
CA PRO A 417 0.78 9.20 -49.09
C PRO A 417 0.64 7.69 -49.53
N ALA A 418 -0.56 7.13 -49.23
CA ALA A 418 -1.13 5.75 -49.37
C ALA A 418 -1.56 5.36 -50.83
N PRO A 419 -2.23 4.20 -51.20
CA PRO A 419 -3.20 3.35 -50.45
C PRO A 419 -3.26 1.80 -50.75
N ALA A 420 -4.29 1.17 -50.14
CA ALA A 420 -4.73 -0.24 -49.98
C ALA A 420 -5.34 -0.91 -51.29
N PRO A 421 -6.15 -2.02 -51.35
CA PRO A 421 -6.93 -2.74 -50.29
C PRO A 421 -7.26 -4.27 -50.50
N VAL A 422 -8.16 -4.80 -49.62
CA VAL A 422 -9.22 -5.86 -49.75
C VAL A 422 -8.87 -7.37 -49.78
N LEU A 423 -9.67 -8.35 -49.30
CA LEU A 423 -11.10 -8.50 -48.90
C LEU A 423 -11.30 -9.75 -47.96
N THR A 424 -12.38 -9.75 -47.17
CA THR A 424 -13.01 -10.78 -46.28
C THR A 424 -13.67 -11.96 -47.08
N PRO A 425 -14.39 -13.01 -46.54
CA PRO A 425 -15.18 -13.13 -45.28
C PRO A 425 -15.32 -14.52 -44.56
N ALA A 426 -16.17 -14.52 -43.50
CA ALA A 426 -16.56 -15.53 -42.47
C ALA A 426 -17.41 -16.73 -42.99
N PRO A 427 -17.96 -17.73 -42.19
CA PRO A 427 -18.78 -17.56 -40.96
C PRO A 427 -18.81 -18.71 -39.88
N GLN A 428 -19.58 -18.44 -38.81
CA GLN A 428 -20.10 -19.21 -37.63
C GLN A 428 -21.07 -20.39 -37.98
N PRO A 429 -21.68 -21.22 -37.07
CA PRO A 429 -22.21 -20.91 -35.71
C PRO A 429 -22.30 -22.01 -34.58
N THR A 430 -22.56 -21.52 -33.35
CA THR A 430 -23.33 -21.95 -32.11
C THR A 430 -23.87 -23.40 -31.90
N PRO A 431 -24.51 -23.85 -30.76
CA PRO A 431 -24.98 -23.14 -29.54
C PRO A 431 -25.01 -23.91 -28.16
N THR A 432 -25.44 -23.20 -27.08
CA THR A 432 -26.40 -23.58 -25.99
C THR A 432 -26.01 -24.27 -24.64
N SER A 433 -26.34 -23.52 -23.56
CA SER A 433 -26.93 -23.80 -22.22
C SER A 433 -26.23 -24.52 -21.04
N ALA A 434 -26.20 -23.79 -19.91
CA ALA A 434 -26.14 -24.21 -18.50
C ALA A 434 -27.54 -24.72 -18.00
N PRO A 435 -27.91 -24.88 -16.69
CA PRO A 435 -27.16 -24.68 -15.42
C PRO A 435 -27.41 -25.69 -14.24
N VAL A 436 -26.47 -25.77 -13.30
CA VAL A 436 -26.55 -25.56 -11.82
C VAL A 436 -27.77 -26.08 -11.02
N ASN A 437 -27.55 -26.84 -9.93
CA ASN A 437 -27.99 -26.45 -8.57
C ASN A 437 -27.37 -27.27 -7.42
N THR A 438 -27.09 -26.58 -6.32
CA THR A 438 -26.54 -27.02 -5.02
C THR A 438 -27.46 -26.52 -3.91
N ALA A 439 -27.66 -27.25 -2.81
CA ALA A 439 -28.14 -26.73 -1.52
C ALA A 439 -27.97 -27.79 -0.38
N PRO A 440 -28.15 -27.46 0.91
CA PRO A 440 -27.07 -26.99 1.79
C PRO A 440 -27.04 -27.67 3.20
N VAL A 441 -26.05 -27.29 4.02
CA VAL A 441 -25.85 -27.66 5.44
C VAL A 441 -26.28 -26.50 6.37
N ALA A 442 -26.71 -26.81 7.59
CA ALA A 442 -27.08 -25.87 8.67
C ALA A 442 -26.19 -26.03 9.94
N PRO A 443 -26.13 -25.03 10.86
CA PRO A 443 -24.88 -24.59 11.52
C PRO A 443 -24.80 -24.81 13.05
N ALA A 444 -23.71 -24.33 13.67
CA ALA A 444 -23.44 -24.28 15.13
C ALA A 444 -23.21 -22.82 15.63
N PRO A 445 -23.32 -22.54 16.96
CA PRO A 445 -23.60 -21.20 17.50
C PRO A 445 -22.40 -20.37 18.04
N GLU A 446 -22.69 -19.09 18.33
CA GLU A 446 -21.82 -17.91 18.63
C GLU A 446 -21.06 -17.89 19.99
N PRO A 447 -20.00 -17.05 20.12
CA PRO A 447 -19.37 -16.70 21.41
C PRO A 447 -19.50 -15.22 21.86
N VAL A 448 -19.26 -15.02 23.17
CA VAL A 448 -19.50 -13.84 24.03
C VAL A 448 -18.34 -12.82 24.07
N LYS A 449 -18.67 -11.55 24.32
CA LYS A 449 -17.84 -10.30 24.23
C LYS A 449 -17.05 -9.95 25.53
N PRO A 450 -15.82 -9.39 25.48
CA PRO A 450 -15.16 -8.73 26.62
C PRO A 450 -15.09 -7.18 26.53
N ALA A 451 -14.87 -6.54 27.70
CA ALA A 451 -14.99 -5.11 28.01
C ALA A 451 -13.71 -4.25 27.79
N PRO A 452 -13.80 -2.89 27.79
CA PRO A 452 -12.76 -1.99 27.25
C PRO A 452 -11.68 -1.51 28.25
N PHE A 453 -10.52 -1.13 27.70
CA PHE A 453 -9.31 -0.62 28.36
C PHE A 453 -9.20 0.93 28.30
N VAL A 454 -8.62 1.55 29.33
CA VAL A 454 -8.42 3.02 29.46
C VAL A 454 -6.91 3.34 29.59
N PRO A 455 -6.34 4.27 28.80
CA PRO A 455 -4.92 4.64 28.88
C PRO A 455 -4.65 5.82 29.86
N PRO A 456 -3.45 5.91 30.47
CA PRO A 456 -3.07 7.03 31.34
C PRO A 456 -2.30 8.16 30.63
N MET A 457 -2.43 9.38 31.16
CA MET A 457 -1.85 10.66 30.67
C MET A 457 -0.33 10.83 30.90
N PRO A 458 0.35 11.72 30.15
CA PRO A 458 1.77 12.03 30.33
C PRO A 458 2.04 13.24 31.26
N GLY A 459 3.19 13.22 31.93
CA GLY A 459 3.71 14.29 32.79
C GLY A 459 4.93 15.01 32.20
N VAL A 460 5.04 16.27 32.64
CA VAL A 460 5.92 17.43 32.35
C VAL A 460 7.43 17.20 32.16
N GLU A 461 8.00 18.11 31.36
CA GLU A 461 9.36 18.33 30.82
C GLU A 461 10.46 18.71 31.84
N ASP A 462 11.73 18.52 31.44
CA ASP A 462 12.83 19.49 31.67
C ASP A 462 13.98 19.32 30.63
N ASP A 463 14.63 20.45 30.37
CA ASP A 463 15.49 20.90 29.26
C ASP A 463 16.83 20.14 28.97
N VAL A 464 17.36 20.34 27.75
CA VAL A 464 18.75 20.79 27.40
C VAL A 464 19.09 20.50 25.92
N ALA A 465 19.47 21.57 25.21
CA ALA A 465 19.81 21.61 23.77
C ALA A 465 21.29 21.32 23.42
N ALA A 466 21.52 21.14 22.11
CA ALA A 466 22.62 20.49 21.40
C ALA A 466 23.88 21.33 21.03
N LYS A 467 24.91 20.66 20.47
CA LYS A 467 25.98 21.18 19.57
C LYS A 467 26.35 20.05 18.57
N GLY A 468 26.69 20.20 17.28
CA GLY A 468 26.91 21.32 16.36
C GLY A 468 28.16 21.05 15.48
N SER A 469 28.09 21.14 14.13
CA SER A 469 29.23 21.23 13.18
C SER A 469 28.78 21.48 11.71
N PRO A 470 29.61 22.03 10.79
CA PRO A 470 29.44 23.40 10.28
C PRO A 470 29.25 23.58 8.76
N SER A 471 29.07 24.85 8.36
CA SER A 471 28.59 25.40 7.08
C SER A 471 29.68 25.96 6.14
N HIS A 472 29.35 26.01 4.84
CA HIS A 472 29.98 26.84 3.79
C HIS A 472 29.01 27.97 3.35
N PRO A 473 29.48 29.12 2.83
CA PRO A 473 28.66 30.31 2.61
C PRO A 473 27.95 30.31 1.26
N THR A 474 26.71 30.81 1.19
CA THR A 474 26.04 31.13 -0.08
C THR A 474 25.18 32.39 0.07
N THR A 475 25.29 33.25 -0.94
CA THR A 475 24.66 34.56 -1.15
C THR A 475 23.11 34.50 -1.12
N PRO A 476 22.41 35.53 -0.59
CA PRO A 476 20.95 35.54 -0.55
C PRO A 476 20.30 35.95 -1.90
N PRO A 477 19.18 35.34 -2.31
CA PRO A 477 18.39 35.76 -3.47
C PRO A 477 17.42 36.94 -3.14
N PRO A 478 16.81 37.58 -4.18
CA PRO A 478 16.04 38.82 -4.03
C PRO A 478 14.69 38.64 -3.32
N GLN A 479 14.33 39.63 -2.50
CA GLN A 479 13.05 39.69 -1.79
C GLN A 479 11.89 40.08 -2.73
N VAL A 480 10.78 39.35 -2.64
CA VAL A 480 9.47 39.68 -3.23
C VAL A 480 8.69 40.53 -2.20
N PRO A 481 7.94 41.58 -2.59
CA PRO A 481 7.21 42.41 -1.63
C PRO A 481 6.07 41.63 -0.96
N THR A 482 6.08 41.55 0.36
CA THR A 482 5.01 40.95 1.16
C THR A 482 3.87 41.95 1.40
N THR A 483 2.67 41.57 0.97
CA THR A 483 1.39 42.17 1.37
C THR A 483 1.11 41.87 2.85
N PRO A 484 0.54 42.80 3.65
CA PRO A 484 0.21 42.51 5.05
C PRO A 484 -0.90 41.44 5.16
N PRO A 485 -0.89 40.59 6.22
CA PRO A 485 -1.88 39.54 6.39
C PRO A 485 -3.28 40.14 6.70
N PRO A 486 -4.37 39.46 6.29
CA PRO A 486 -5.73 39.86 6.69
C PRO A 486 -5.97 39.58 8.19
N PRO A 487 -6.98 40.20 8.81
CA PRO A 487 -7.31 39.97 10.21
C PRO A 487 -7.62 38.49 10.46
N THR A 488 -7.04 37.94 11.52
CA THR A 488 -7.19 36.53 11.90
C THR A 488 -8.65 36.23 12.24
N ASP A 489 -9.25 35.31 11.50
CA ASP A 489 -10.61 34.82 11.73
C ASP A 489 -10.65 33.97 13.01
N ALA A 490 -11.01 34.60 14.13
CA ALA A 490 -11.07 33.97 15.45
C ALA A 490 -12.21 32.93 15.58
N ILE A 491 -13.14 32.88 14.63
CA ILE A 491 -14.33 32.04 14.66
C ILE A 491 -13.98 30.63 14.17
N THR A 492 -13.27 30.53 13.05
CA THR A 492 -12.86 29.24 12.44
C THR A 492 -12.14 28.29 13.43
N PRO A 493 -11.04 28.65 14.10
CA PRO A 493 -10.35 27.73 15.01
C PRO A 493 -11.22 27.32 16.20
N ARG A 494 -12.17 28.15 16.62
CA ARG A 494 -13.06 27.83 17.74
C ARG A 494 -14.20 26.90 17.33
N VAL A 495 -14.74 27.04 16.11
CA VAL A 495 -15.68 26.08 15.53
C VAL A 495 -15.01 24.71 15.34
N LEU A 496 -13.80 24.69 14.77
CA LEU A 496 -13.03 23.45 14.59
C LEU A 496 -12.71 22.77 15.92
N GLY A 497 -12.43 23.53 16.99
CA GLY A 497 -12.23 23.00 18.33
C GLY A 497 -13.48 22.31 18.91
N VAL A 498 -14.67 22.90 18.75
CA VAL A 498 -15.94 22.28 19.20
C VAL A 498 -16.23 21.00 18.41
N VAL A 499 -15.95 21.00 17.11
CA VAL A 499 -16.12 19.81 16.26
C VAL A 499 -15.11 18.72 16.68
N ALA A 500 -13.85 19.06 16.92
CA ALA A 500 -12.83 18.14 17.41
C ALA A 500 -13.25 17.47 18.73
N GLU A 501 -13.79 18.24 19.69
CA GLU A 501 -14.24 17.72 20.97
C GLU A 501 -15.44 16.76 20.83
N LYS A 502 -16.36 17.03 19.90
CA LYS A 502 -17.54 16.19 19.68
C LYS A 502 -17.29 14.96 18.83
N THR A 503 -16.32 15.03 17.93
CA THR A 503 -16.05 13.96 16.95
C THR A 503 -14.85 13.10 17.32
N GLY A 504 -13.92 13.63 18.12
CA GLY A 504 -12.65 12.99 18.46
C GLY A 504 -11.56 13.15 17.41
N TYR A 505 -11.80 13.90 16.32
CA TYR A 505 -10.76 14.21 15.33
C TYR A 505 -9.76 15.23 15.89
N PRO A 506 -8.45 15.05 15.66
CA PRO A 506 -7.45 16.09 15.93
C PRO A 506 -7.78 17.36 15.15
N GLN A 507 -7.63 18.53 15.78
CA GLN A 507 -8.01 19.80 15.17
C GLN A 507 -7.21 20.12 13.89
N ASP A 508 -5.99 19.62 13.77
CA ASP A 508 -5.12 19.73 12.59
C ASP A 508 -5.57 18.85 11.40
N MET A 509 -6.49 17.92 11.61
CA MET A 509 -7.11 17.11 10.56
C MET A 509 -8.49 17.63 10.10
N LEU A 510 -9.00 18.70 10.72
CA LEU A 510 -10.31 19.28 10.41
C LEU A 510 -10.18 20.52 9.51
N ASP A 511 -10.48 20.36 8.23
CA ASP A 511 -10.48 21.43 7.23
C ASP A 511 -11.89 22.01 7.04
N PRO A 512 -12.08 23.35 6.98
CA PRO A 512 -13.37 23.97 6.67
C PRO A 512 -14.07 23.44 5.40
N GLU A 513 -13.34 22.90 4.43
CA GLU A 513 -13.95 22.32 3.23
C GLU A 513 -14.54 20.92 3.46
N LEU A 514 -14.29 20.27 4.61
CA LEU A 514 -14.78 18.92 4.88
C LEU A 514 -16.30 18.88 5.01
N ASP A 515 -16.91 17.96 4.29
CA ASP A 515 -18.30 17.57 4.43
C ASP A 515 -18.50 16.75 5.71
N MET A 516 -19.45 17.15 6.55
CA MET A 516 -19.69 16.49 7.84
C MET A 516 -20.19 15.06 7.68
N GLU A 517 -21.01 14.78 6.66
CA GLU A 517 -21.54 13.43 6.43
C GLU A 517 -20.56 12.60 5.59
N ALA A 518 -20.10 13.16 4.46
CA ALA A 518 -19.31 12.41 3.48
C ALA A 518 -17.83 12.28 3.83
N ASP A 519 -17.23 13.27 4.49
CA ASP A 519 -15.79 13.26 4.81
C ASP A 519 -15.50 12.90 6.27
N LEU A 520 -16.37 13.32 7.20
CA LEU A 520 -16.19 13.09 8.64
C LEU A 520 -17.03 11.93 9.20
N GLY A 521 -17.96 11.38 8.41
CA GLY A 521 -18.82 10.27 8.84
C GLY A 521 -19.78 10.62 9.98
N ILE A 522 -20.13 11.91 10.12
CA ILE A 522 -21.02 12.41 11.16
C ILE A 522 -22.47 12.17 10.69
N ASP A 523 -23.14 11.21 11.31
CA ASP A 523 -24.55 10.94 11.05
C ASP A 523 -25.47 12.15 11.38
N THR A 524 -26.72 12.11 10.92
CA THR A 524 -27.68 13.22 11.13
C THR A 524 -28.00 13.51 12.59
N VAL A 525 -27.79 12.56 13.52
CA VAL A 525 -27.99 12.76 14.97
C VAL A 525 -26.81 13.52 15.56
N LYS A 526 -25.59 13.08 15.29
CA LYS A 526 -24.35 13.75 15.71
C LYS A 526 -24.18 15.11 15.04
N GLN A 527 -24.68 15.29 13.82
CA GLN A 527 -24.70 16.59 13.15
C GLN A 527 -25.58 17.58 13.91
N ALA A 528 -26.76 17.14 14.38
CA ALA A 528 -27.64 17.95 15.23
C ALA A 528 -27.00 18.27 16.59
N GLU A 529 -26.32 17.32 17.22
CA GLU A 529 -25.59 17.52 18.48
C GLU A 529 -24.41 18.50 18.32
N THR A 530 -23.66 18.38 17.22
CA THR A 530 -22.56 19.27 16.89
C THR A 530 -23.07 20.69 16.65
N PHE A 531 -24.18 20.86 15.91
CA PHE A 531 -24.85 22.14 15.74
C PHE A 531 -25.35 22.72 17.07
N ALA A 532 -25.93 21.90 17.94
CA ALA A 532 -26.38 22.34 19.26
C ALA A 532 -25.22 22.85 20.11
N ALA A 533 -24.10 22.14 20.11
CA ALA A 533 -22.88 22.51 20.84
C ALA A 533 -22.25 23.79 20.29
N ILE A 534 -22.25 23.99 18.97
CA ILE A 534 -21.75 25.22 18.34
C ILE A 534 -22.64 26.41 18.71
N ARG A 535 -23.97 26.26 18.68
CA ARG A 535 -24.88 27.33 19.12
C ARG A 535 -24.67 27.69 20.59
N GLU A 536 -24.46 26.69 21.45
CA GLU A 536 -24.16 26.92 22.87
C GLU A 536 -22.81 27.64 23.04
N ALA A 537 -21.77 27.19 22.34
CA ALA A 537 -20.42 27.76 22.42
C ALA A 537 -20.33 29.21 21.93
N PHE A 538 -21.26 29.63 21.05
CA PHE A 538 -21.32 30.96 20.46
C PHE A 538 -22.59 31.75 20.86
N ASP A 539 -23.34 31.30 21.86
CA ASP A 539 -24.56 31.96 22.40
C ASP A 539 -25.57 32.36 21.29
N ILE A 540 -25.86 31.42 20.38
CA ILE A 540 -26.79 31.59 19.25
C ILE A 540 -28.16 31.01 19.62
N PRO A 541 -29.26 31.78 19.54
CA PRO A 541 -30.60 31.30 19.89
C PRO A 541 -31.10 30.22 18.91
N ALA A 542 -31.96 29.32 19.42
CA ALA A 542 -32.56 28.28 18.60
C ALA A 542 -33.54 28.86 17.57
N GLN A 543 -33.39 28.44 16.31
CA GLN A 543 -34.31 28.80 15.22
C GLN A 543 -35.20 27.61 14.88
N GLU A 544 -36.53 27.84 14.82
CA GLU A 544 -37.48 26.84 14.33
C GLU A 544 -37.42 26.79 12.79
N GLY A 545 -37.21 25.59 12.22
CA GLY A 545 -37.19 25.37 10.77
C GLY A 545 -35.81 25.33 10.09
N LEU A 546 -34.70 25.30 10.86
CA LEU A 546 -33.36 25.12 10.32
C LEU A 546 -33.18 23.70 9.75
N SER A 547 -32.91 23.57 8.45
CA SER A 547 -32.60 22.30 7.80
C SER A 547 -31.09 22.05 7.86
N LEU A 548 -30.67 20.97 8.51
CA LEU A 548 -29.25 20.57 8.58
C LEU A 548 -28.65 20.22 7.21
N ARG A 549 -29.51 19.98 6.20
CA ARG A 549 -29.08 19.74 4.81
C ARG A 549 -28.50 20.98 4.12
N ASP A 550 -28.79 22.17 4.63
CA ASP A 550 -28.31 23.44 4.05
C ASP A 550 -26.88 23.78 4.51
N TYR A 551 -26.31 22.98 5.43
CA TYR A 551 -24.98 23.18 5.99
C TYR A 551 -24.15 21.88 5.91
N PRO A 552 -23.76 21.43 4.69
CA PRO A 552 -23.09 20.15 4.51
C PRO A 552 -21.63 20.15 5.00
N THR A 553 -20.91 21.28 4.93
CA THR A 553 -19.48 21.34 5.29
C THR A 553 -19.20 22.15 6.56
N LEU A 554 -18.04 21.93 7.17
CA LEU A 554 -17.57 22.71 8.32
C LEU A 554 -17.52 24.23 8.04
N GLY A 555 -17.20 24.61 6.80
CA GLY A 555 -17.18 25.99 6.32
C GLY A 555 -18.57 26.61 6.31
N HIS A 556 -19.61 25.86 5.93
CA HIS A 556 -20.99 26.33 6.04
C HIS A 556 -21.38 26.59 7.51
N VAL A 557 -20.88 25.80 8.44
CA VAL A 557 -21.11 26.01 9.87
C VAL A 557 -20.35 27.24 10.39
N VAL A 558 -19.12 27.45 9.94
CA VAL A 558 -18.35 28.67 10.23
C VAL A 558 -19.06 29.91 9.70
N ASP A 559 -19.58 29.87 8.48
CA ASP A 559 -20.29 30.98 7.85
C ASP A 559 -21.63 31.25 8.52
N PHE A 560 -22.32 30.21 9.00
CA PHE A 560 -23.50 30.33 9.85
C PHE A 560 -23.19 31.11 11.13
N VAL A 561 -22.11 30.78 11.83
CA VAL A 561 -21.69 31.49 13.05
C VAL A 561 -21.30 32.94 12.75
N LYS A 562 -20.57 33.19 11.66
CA LYS A 562 -20.22 34.55 11.20
C LYS A 562 -21.45 35.40 10.89
N THR A 563 -22.47 34.80 10.30
CA THR A 563 -23.73 35.48 9.96
C THR A 563 -24.55 35.81 11.21
N MET A 564 -24.54 34.92 12.21
CA MET A 564 -25.33 35.07 13.43
C MET A 564 -24.64 35.92 14.50
N ARG A 565 -23.31 36.05 14.47
CA ARG A 565 -22.48 36.80 15.44
C ARG A 565 -21.44 37.70 14.74
N PRO A 566 -21.86 38.68 13.93
CA PRO A 566 -20.95 39.52 13.13
C PRO A 566 -19.96 40.36 13.97
N GLU A 567 -20.26 40.61 15.24
CA GLU A 567 -19.41 41.34 16.18
C GLU A 567 -18.16 40.57 16.63
N LEU A 568 -18.12 39.25 16.44
CA LEU A 568 -16.95 38.41 16.73
C LEU A 568 -15.92 38.39 15.57
N ALA A 569 -16.25 39.00 14.43
CA ALA A 569 -15.44 38.98 13.21
C ALA A 569 -14.37 40.10 13.13
N GLY A 570 -14.26 40.98 14.15
CA GLY A 570 -13.28 42.08 14.15
C GLY A 570 -12.59 42.28 15.50
N GLY A 571 -11.26 42.12 15.56
CA GLY A 571 -10.44 42.38 16.75
C GLY A 571 -9.20 43.23 16.45
N GLU A 572 -9.13 44.43 17.05
CA GLU A 572 -7.95 45.32 17.07
C GLU A 572 -6.88 44.84 18.08
N GLY A 573 -5.60 45.09 17.76
CA GLY A 573 -4.44 44.58 18.47
C GLY A 573 -3.86 45.43 19.60
N ARG A 574 -2.77 44.90 20.20
CA ARG A 574 -1.77 45.65 20.97
C ARG A 574 -0.41 44.95 20.91
N VAL A 575 0.61 45.66 20.45
CA VAL A 575 2.03 45.28 20.45
C VAL A 575 2.78 46.23 21.38
N ALA A 576 3.70 45.71 22.18
CA ALA A 576 4.75 46.49 22.84
C ALA A 576 6.10 45.80 22.59
N GLY A 577 7.06 46.55 22.04
CA GLY A 577 8.33 46.06 21.52
C GLY A 577 9.52 46.14 22.48
N GLY A 578 10.69 45.77 21.96
CA GLY A 578 12.01 46.00 22.57
C GLY A 578 13.15 45.54 21.66
N GLU A 579 14.02 46.47 21.27
CA GLU A 579 15.19 46.34 20.38
C GLU A 579 16.36 45.53 20.97
N VAL A 580 17.21 44.98 20.08
CA VAL A 580 18.50 44.33 20.40
C VAL A 580 19.66 45.15 19.82
N ALA A 581 20.70 45.39 20.64
CA ALA A 581 21.97 46.01 20.26
C ALA A 581 23.12 44.99 20.20
N THR A 582 24.13 45.30 19.38
CA THR A 582 25.17 44.44 18.79
C THR A 582 26.53 44.40 19.53
N ALA A 583 27.15 43.20 19.58
CA ALA A 583 28.58 42.82 19.38
C ALA A 583 29.73 43.42 20.25
N PRO A 584 30.98 42.87 20.26
CA PRO A 584 31.49 41.49 20.03
C PRO A 584 32.47 40.99 21.15
N ALA A 585 32.91 39.72 21.09
CA ALA A 585 34.07 39.22 21.87
C ALA A 585 34.93 38.21 21.10
N GLU A 586 36.20 38.17 21.51
CA GLU A 586 37.42 37.70 20.85
C GLU A 586 37.77 36.22 21.13
N VAL A 587 38.74 35.68 20.38
CA VAL A 587 39.09 34.26 20.17
C VAL A 587 40.26 33.78 21.06
N THR A 588 40.23 32.53 21.57
CA THR A 588 41.40 31.59 21.68
C THR A 588 40.98 30.16 22.13
N PRO A 589 41.79 29.08 21.91
CA PRO A 589 41.32 27.73 21.55
C PRO A 589 41.56 26.61 22.62
N PRO A 590 41.08 25.36 22.39
CA PRO A 590 41.10 24.27 23.38
C PRO A 590 42.23 23.23 23.20
N PRO A 591 42.52 22.38 24.22
CA PRO A 591 43.52 21.29 24.15
C PRO A 591 42.92 19.90 23.81
N GLN A 592 43.84 18.96 23.50
CA GLN A 592 43.65 17.64 22.85
C GLN A 592 43.38 16.45 23.80
N ASP A 593 42.77 15.38 23.25
CA ASP A 593 42.52 14.04 23.83
C ASP A 593 43.75 13.11 23.87
N PRO A 594 43.77 12.08 24.77
CA PRO A 594 44.74 11.00 24.73
C PRO A 594 44.23 9.66 24.15
N THR A 595 45.20 8.89 23.66
CA THR A 595 45.19 7.69 22.82
C THR A 595 44.93 6.34 23.52
N THR A 596 44.45 5.35 22.74
CA THR A 596 44.19 3.93 23.09
C THR A 596 45.35 2.97 22.68
N PRO A 597 45.58 1.81 23.34
CA PRO A 597 46.59 0.81 22.94
C PRO A 597 46.03 -0.39 22.10
N PRO A 598 46.91 -1.22 21.48
CA PRO A 598 46.58 -2.15 20.37
C PRO A 598 46.16 -3.59 20.78
N PRO A 599 45.66 -4.44 19.83
CA PRO A 599 44.89 -5.65 20.13
C PRO A 599 45.72 -6.96 20.23
N ALA A 600 45.21 -7.92 21.00
CA ALA A 600 45.71 -9.29 21.12
C ALA A 600 45.01 -10.26 20.13
N THR A 601 45.70 -11.34 19.76
CA THR A 601 45.39 -12.32 18.70
C THR A 601 44.10 -13.13 18.88
N ALA A 602 43.42 -13.41 17.77
CA ALA A 602 42.01 -13.82 17.68
C ALA A 602 41.63 -15.27 18.11
N ASP A 603 42.56 -16.21 18.28
CA ASP A 603 42.21 -17.62 18.55
C ASP A 603 41.86 -17.93 20.03
N GLY A 604 42.40 -17.16 20.98
CA GLY A 604 42.16 -17.40 22.41
C GLY A 604 40.78 -16.96 22.89
N ILE A 605 40.24 -15.91 22.28
CA ILE A 605 38.97 -15.29 22.67
C ILE A 605 37.79 -16.17 22.25
N VAL A 606 37.83 -16.74 21.05
CA VAL A 606 36.75 -17.61 20.55
C VAL A 606 36.59 -18.84 21.44
N THR A 607 37.70 -19.44 21.87
CA THR A 607 37.68 -20.61 22.78
C THR A 607 37.13 -20.25 24.17
N GLN A 608 37.50 -19.09 24.72
CA GLN A 608 36.95 -18.62 25.99
C GLN A 608 35.46 -18.26 25.88
N VAL A 609 35.04 -17.65 24.78
CA VAL A 609 33.63 -17.31 24.54
C VAL A 609 32.79 -18.58 24.40
N LEU A 610 33.25 -19.59 23.64
CA LEU A 610 32.55 -20.87 23.51
C LEU A 610 32.46 -21.63 24.83
N ALA A 611 33.49 -21.55 25.68
CA ALA A 611 33.46 -22.13 27.02
C ALA A 611 32.43 -21.46 27.93
N VAL A 612 32.36 -20.12 27.92
CA VAL A 612 31.38 -19.37 28.68
C VAL A 612 29.96 -19.60 28.15
N VAL A 613 29.78 -19.69 26.83
CA VAL A 613 28.48 -19.98 26.21
C VAL A 613 27.99 -21.38 26.57
N ALA A 614 28.84 -22.41 26.49
CA ALA A 614 28.50 -23.77 26.90
C ALA A 614 28.11 -23.85 28.39
N GLU A 615 28.88 -23.18 29.26
CA GLU A 615 28.60 -23.13 30.71
C GLU A 615 27.26 -22.46 31.02
N LYS A 616 26.92 -21.38 30.31
CA LYS A 616 25.69 -20.59 30.57
C LYS A 616 24.44 -21.13 29.88
N THR A 617 24.59 -21.91 28.82
CA THR A 617 23.45 -22.36 28.00
C THR A 617 23.19 -23.87 28.09
N GLY A 618 24.15 -24.67 28.58
CA GLY A 618 24.03 -26.11 28.71
C GLY A 618 24.23 -26.90 27.40
N TYR A 619 24.59 -26.23 26.30
CA TYR A 619 24.94 -26.89 25.04
C TYR A 619 26.41 -27.35 25.03
N PRO A 620 26.73 -28.53 24.47
CA PRO A 620 28.11 -29.01 24.37
C PRO A 620 28.94 -28.13 23.43
N GLN A 621 30.22 -27.94 23.74
CA GLN A 621 31.15 -27.05 23.00
C GLN A 621 31.38 -27.44 21.53
N GLU A 622 30.93 -28.62 21.10
CA GLU A 622 31.12 -29.16 19.75
C GLU A 622 30.00 -28.76 18.76
N MET A 623 29.01 -27.97 19.21
CA MET A 623 27.90 -27.44 18.41
C MET A 623 28.02 -25.92 18.29
#